data_AF-A0A7C4G1Z5-F1
#
_entry.id   AF-A0A7C4G1Z5-F1
#
_cell.length_a   1.000
_cell.length_b   1.000
_cell.length_c   1.000
_cell.angle_alpha   90.00
_cell.angle_beta   90.00
_cell.angle_gamma   90.00
#
_symmetry.space_group_name_H-M   'P 1'
#
loop_
_entity.id
_entity.type
_entity.pdbx_description
1 polymer ?
#
loop_
_entity_poly.entity_id
_entity_poly.type
_entity_poly.pdbx_seq_one_letter_code
_entity_poly.pdbx_strand_id
1 'polypeptide(L)'
;MSRASLLRPYPQFGDIVTEQPIGYSWYHSLQVQGEKRFSHGYTFQWGYTFSKLMEATEFLNPTDPLPYESVGSLDRPHRLTASAIWEIPLGKGRRFGATWPSPVNFVLGGWQLGGILTRQSGAALGFGNALFIGNIKDIPLPVDKRDVDRWFNIDAGFNRNSAQQLSNNIRAFPLRFSGVRGDDQRSWDFSISKDFPVRAERIKMRFRADVYNALNQTNFGNPNTSPTNSAFGRITGTNGDARNWQLALKLQF
;
A
#
# COMPACT_ATOMS: atom_id res chain seq x y z
N MET A 1 -8.10 27.50 32.87
CA MET A 1 -9.33 26.86 32.35
C MET A 1 -9.90 27.74 31.24
N SER A 2 -10.31 27.17 30.11
CA SER A 2 -10.89 27.95 29.01
C SER A 2 -12.34 28.33 29.32
N ARG A 3 -12.87 29.43 28.76
CA ARG A 3 -14.27 29.86 28.93
C ARG A 3 -15.28 28.77 28.52
N ALA A 4 -14.91 27.92 27.57
CA ALA A 4 -15.73 26.79 27.13
C ALA A 4 -15.84 25.68 28.19
N SER A 5 -14.81 25.49 29.03
CA SER A 5 -14.81 24.47 30.09
C SER A 5 -15.81 24.81 31.20
N LEU A 6 -16.05 26.09 31.48
CA LEU A 6 -17.00 26.56 32.51
C LEU A 6 -18.47 26.40 32.09
N LEU A 7 -18.74 26.19 30.80
CA LEU A 7 -20.08 25.95 30.27
C LEU A 7 -20.45 24.46 30.26
N ARG A 8 -19.53 23.56 30.64
CA ARG A 8 -19.79 22.13 30.76
C ARG A 8 -20.45 21.84 32.12
N PRO A 9 -21.46 20.94 32.18
CA PRO A 9 -21.91 20.39 33.45
C PRO A 9 -20.73 19.73 34.18
N TYR A 10 -20.49 20.13 35.43
CA TYR A 10 -19.38 19.66 36.28
C TYR A 10 -17.97 19.98 35.76
N PRO A 11 -17.60 21.27 35.63
CA PRO A 11 -16.32 21.70 35.06
C PRO A 11 -15.08 21.28 35.88
N GLN A 12 -15.26 20.80 37.11
CA GLN A 12 -14.20 20.22 37.94
C GLN A 12 -13.72 18.84 37.46
N PHE A 13 -14.52 18.12 36.67
CA PHE A 13 -14.11 16.86 36.06
C PHE A 13 -13.59 17.14 34.65
N GLY A 14 -12.44 16.56 34.32
CA GLY A 14 -11.86 16.62 32.97
C GLY A 14 -12.67 15.79 31.96
N ASP A 15 -12.07 15.45 30.83
CA ASP A 15 -12.74 14.59 29.86
C ASP A 15 -12.99 13.19 30.44
N ILE A 16 -14.22 12.71 30.29
CA ILE A 16 -14.61 11.34 30.65
C ILE A 16 -14.39 10.48 29.41
N VAL A 17 -13.50 9.50 29.51
CA VAL A 17 -13.28 8.50 28.46
C VAL A 17 -14.16 7.30 28.77
N THR A 18 -15.06 6.98 27.84
CA THR A 18 -15.93 5.81 27.91
C THR A 18 -15.63 4.88 26.74
N GLU A 19 -15.41 3.60 27.05
CA GLU A 19 -15.32 2.53 26.06
C GLU A 19 -16.67 1.81 25.99
N GLN A 20 -17.22 1.69 24.78
CA GLN A 20 -18.52 1.05 24.55
C GLN A 20 -18.36 0.01 23.43
N PRO A 21 -18.78 -1.25 23.63
CA PRO A 21 -18.64 -2.32 22.63
C PRO A 21 -19.75 -2.28 21.57
N ILE A 22 -20.08 -1.08 21.09
CA ILE A 22 -21.17 -0.83 20.12
C ILE A 22 -20.67 -0.66 18.69
N GLY A 23 -19.34 -0.65 18.48
CA GLY A 23 -18.74 -0.51 17.18
C GLY A 23 -18.83 -1.79 16.34
N TYR A 24 -18.95 -1.63 15.02
CA TYR A 24 -19.03 -2.74 14.08
C TYR A 24 -18.30 -2.45 12.78
N SER A 25 -17.98 -3.51 12.02
CA SER A 25 -17.35 -3.42 10.70
C SER A 25 -17.89 -4.51 9.78
N TRP A 26 -17.95 -4.24 8.49
CA TRP A 26 -18.38 -5.23 7.50
C TRP A 26 -17.53 -5.14 6.23
N TYR A 27 -17.32 -6.32 5.63
CA TYR A 27 -16.37 -6.49 4.53
C TYR A 27 -17.01 -7.29 3.40
N HIS A 28 -17.01 -6.71 2.21
CA HIS A 28 -17.41 -7.39 0.98
C HIS A 28 -16.17 -7.65 0.13
N SER A 29 -16.02 -8.86 -0.41
CA SER A 29 -14.92 -9.15 -1.33
C SER A 29 -15.25 -10.16 -2.41
N LEU A 30 -14.60 -9.97 -3.55
CA LEU A 30 -14.42 -10.94 -4.61
C LEU A 30 -12.94 -11.30 -4.67
N GLN A 31 -12.64 -12.60 -4.68
CA GLN A 31 -11.27 -13.11 -4.74
C GLN A 31 -11.16 -14.07 -5.91
N VAL A 32 -10.15 -13.83 -6.75
CA VAL A 32 -9.83 -14.66 -7.92
C VAL A 32 -8.38 -15.09 -7.79
N GLN A 33 -8.12 -16.36 -7.99
CA GLN A 33 -6.77 -16.92 -7.98
C GLN A 33 -6.54 -17.78 -9.22
N GLY A 34 -5.31 -17.76 -9.72
CA GLY A 34 -4.89 -18.60 -10.83
C GLY A 34 -3.51 -19.16 -10.58
N GLU A 35 -3.34 -20.45 -10.85
CA GLU A 35 -2.08 -21.15 -10.71
C GLU A 35 -1.82 -21.99 -11.96
N LYS A 36 -0.63 -21.82 -12.53
CA LYS A 36 -0.03 -22.76 -13.44
C LYS A 36 1.07 -23.51 -12.71
N ARG A 37 0.83 -24.79 -12.45
CA ARG A 37 1.84 -25.73 -11.94
C ARG A 37 3.06 -25.77 -12.85
N PHE A 38 4.21 -26.06 -12.24
CA PHE A 38 5.48 -26.10 -12.95
C PHE A 38 5.42 -27.09 -14.13
N SER A 39 5.61 -26.57 -15.33
CA SER A 39 5.69 -27.37 -16.55
C SER A 39 6.47 -26.61 -17.60
N HIS A 40 7.22 -27.32 -18.43
CA HIS A 40 8.05 -26.73 -19.49
C HIS A 40 9.02 -25.65 -18.97
N GLY A 41 9.51 -25.79 -17.74
CA GLY A 41 10.49 -24.88 -17.14
C GLY A 41 9.91 -23.65 -16.45
N TYR A 42 8.59 -23.50 -16.30
CA TYR A 42 8.02 -22.34 -15.60
C TYR A 42 6.79 -22.66 -14.77
N THR A 43 6.63 -21.90 -13.69
CA THR A 43 5.44 -21.85 -12.83
C THR A 43 5.00 -20.40 -12.65
N PHE A 44 3.71 -20.19 -12.46
CA PHE A 44 3.13 -18.87 -12.27
C PHE A 44 1.91 -18.96 -11.36
N GLN A 45 1.78 -18.04 -10.43
CA GLN A 45 0.61 -17.89 -9.59
C GLN A 45 0.25 -16.42 -9.45
N TRP A 46 -1.04 -16.13 -9.36
CA TRP A 46 -1.54 -14.79 -9.13
C TRP A 46 -2.85 -14.83 -8.35
N GLY A 47 -3.07 -13.77 -7.58
CA GLY A 47 -4.28 -13.57 -6.81
C GLY A 47 -4.72 -12.12 -6.93
N TYR A 48 -6.02 -11.92 -7.14
CA TYR A 48 -6.65 -10.62 -7.18
C TYR A 48 -7.81 -10.57 -6.19
N THR A 49 -7.82 -9.54 -5.36
CA THR A 49 -8.90 -9.23 -4.43
C THR A 49 -9.50 -7.89 -4.82
N PHE A 50 -10.80 -7.89 -5.11
CA PHE A 50 -11.62 -6.69 -5.12
C PHE A 50 -12.40 -6.64 -3.81
N SER A 51 -12.32 -5.56 -3.06
CA SER A 51 -12.98 -5.49 -1.76
C SER A 51 -13.50 -4.10 -1.37
N LYS A 52 -14.35 -4.09 -0.36
CA LYS A 52 -14.82 -2.89 0.31
C LYS A 52 -14.99 -3.17 1.79
N LEU A 53 -14.19 -2.50 2.61
CA LEU A 53 -14.27 -2.47 4.05
C LEU A 53 -15.01 -1.21 4.49
N MET A 54 -16.02 -1.39 5.32
CA MET A 54 -16.76 -0.33 6.00
C MET A 54 -16.67 -0.55 7.50
N GLU A 55 -16.67 0.53 8.27
CA GLU A 55 -16.60 0.50 9.72
C GLU A 55 -17.42 1.61 10.36
N ALA A 56 -17.88 1.35 11.58
CA ALA A 56 -18.59 2.25 12.45
C ALA A 56 -18.01 2.07 13.87
N THR A 57 -16.77 2.53 14.05
CA THR A 57 -15.98 2.35 15.29
C THR A 57 -15.71 3.66 16.02
N GLU A 58 -16.12 4.78 15.43
CA GLU A 58 -15.90 6.13 15.94
C GLU A 58 -17.20 6.92 15.82
N PHE A 59 -17.51 7.76 16.81
CA PHE A 59 -18.60 8.72 16.70
C PHE A 59 -18.17 9.91 15.85
N LEU A 60 -19.08 10.46 15.05
CA LEU A 60 -18.82 11.72 14.35
C LEU A 60 -18.79 12.89 15.33
N ASN A 61 -19.74 12.89 16.28
CA ASN A 61 -19.82 13.82 17.39
C ASN A 61 -20.02 13.05 18.71
N PRO A 62 -19.45 13.51 19.83
CA PRO A 62 -19.62 12.85 21.14
C PRO A 62 -21.06 12.70 21.62
N THR A 63 -21.99 13.50 21.07
CA THR A 63 -23.42 13.47 21.40
C THR A 63 -24.23 12.56 20.48
N ASP A 64 -23.62 11.97 19.46
CA ASP A 64 -24.35 11.10 18.53
C ASP A 64 -24.74 9.78 19.22
N PRO A 65 -25.95 9.25 18.97
CA PRO A 65 -26.43 8.05 19.66
C PRO A 65 -25.78 6.76 19.16
N LEU A 66 -25.19 6.77 17.97
CA LEU A 66 -24.57 5.62 17.32
C LEU A 66 -23.24 6.02 16.64
N PRO A 67 -22.30 5.07 16.51
CA PRO A 67 -21.07 5.27 15.74
C PRO A 67 -21.36 5.63 14.27
N TYR A 68 -20.47 6.41 13.68
CA TYR A 68 -20.61 6.89 12.30
C TYR A 68 -20.10 5.87 11.29
N GLU A 69 -20.96 5.47 10.37
CA GLU A 69 -20.61 4.56 9.27
C GLU A 69 -19.73 5.26 8.23
N SER A 70 -18.54 4.72 7.99
CA SER A 70 -17.61 5.24 6.99
C SER A 70 -16.78 4.14 6.33
N VAL A 71 -16.06 4.50 5.26
CA VAL A 71 -15.09 3.59 4.66
C VAL A 71 -13.97 3.32 5.67
N GLY A 72 -13.59 2.05 5.81
CA GLY A 72 -12.59 1.64 6.77
C GLY A 72 -11.21 2.23 6.50
N SER A 73 -10.45 2.50 7.55
CA SER A 73 -9.07 3.00 7.43
C SER A 73 -8.13 2.02 6.68
N LEU A 74 -8.40 0.72 6.84
CA LEU A 74 -7.69 -0.38 6.18
C LEU A 74 -8.31 -0.80 4.85
N ASP A 75 -9.31 -0.06 4.35
CA ASP A 75 -9.93 -0.37 3.07
C ASP A 75 -8.91 -0.23 1.93
N ARG A 76 -8.76 -1.31 1.15
CA ARG A 76 -7.83 -1.43 0.02
C ARG A 76 -8.57 -2.11 -1.14
N PRO A 77 -9.29 -1.35 -1.98
CA PRO A 77 -10.28 -1.94 -2.88
C PRO A 77 -9.75 -2.90 -3.92
N HIS A 78 -8.50 -2.72 -4.36
CA HIS A 78 -7.86 -3.60 -5.32
C HIS A 78 -6.53 -4.05 -4.75
N ARG A 79 -6.29 -5.36 -4.74
CA ARG A 79 -4.99 -5.96 -4.44
C ARG A 79 -4.69 -7.06 -5.45
N LEU A 80 -3.57 -6.92 -6.15
CA LEU A 80 -3.02 -7.92 -7.06
C LEU A 80 -1.66 -8.34 -6.53
N THR A 81 -1.47 -9.64 -6.34
CA THR A 81 -0.16 -10.24 -6.08
C THR A 81 0.09 -11.32 -7.11
N ALA A 82 1.21 -11.27 -7.80
CA ALA A 82 1.59 -12.27 -8.77
C ALA A 82 3.04 -12.69 -8.56
N SER A 83 3.35 -13.95 -8.81
CA SER A 83 4.72 -14.44 -8.78
C SER A 83 4.97 -15.48 -9.85
N ALA A 84 6.13 -15.41 -10.48
CA ALA A 84 6.56 -16.34 -11.52
C ALA A 84 7.96 -16.85 -11.22
N ILE A 85 8.21 -18.10 -11.59
CA ILE A 85 9.56 -18.66 -11.68
C ILE A 85 9.72 -19.25 -13.07
N TRP A 86 10.84 -18.95 -13.72
CA TRP A 86 11.18 -19.44 -15.04
C TRP A 86 12.63 -19.93 -15.07
N GLU A 87 12.82 -21.22 -15.31
CA GLU A 87 14.10 -21.79 -15.70
C GLU A 87 14.36 -21.44 -17.16
N ILE A 88 15.38 -20.61 -17.39
CA ILE A 88 15.74 -20.22 -18.74
C ILE A 88 16.17 -21.48 -19.50
N PRO A 89 15.61 -21.75 -20.70
CA PRO A 89 15.89 -22.97 -21.45
C PRO A 89 17.25 -22.91 -22.19
N LEU A 90 18.29 -22.41 -21.51
CA LEU A 90 19.67 -22.34 -21.97
C LEU A 90 20.53 -23.40 -21.29
N GLY A 91 21.36 -24.07 -22.08
CA GLY A 91 22.39 -24.99 -21.64
C GLY A 91 22.25 -26.41 -22.19
N LYS A 92 23.17 -27.27 -21.75
CA LYS A 92 23.28 -28.67 -22.21
C LYS A 92 21.98 -29.41 -21.89
N GLY A 93 21.38 -30.04 -22.91
CA GLY A 93 20.09 -30.75 -22.80
C GLY A 93 18.85 -29.86 -22.69
N ARG A 94 18.97 -28.53 -22.89
CA ARG A 94 17.84 -27.59 -22.96
C ARG A 94 17.60 -27.14 -24.41
N ARG A 95 16.49 -26.41 -24.64
CA ARG A 95 16.03 -25.97 -25.98
C ARG A 95 17.09 -25.16 -26.74
N PHE A 96 17.83 -24.31 -26.03
CA PHE A 96 18.88 -23.47 -26.60
C PHE A 96 20.24 -23.84 -25.98
N GLY A 97 21.27 -23.95 -26.80
CA GLY A 97 22.62 -24.28 -26.31
C GLY A 97 22.84 -25.75 -25.96
N ALA A 98 22.04 -26.66 -26.53
CA ALA A 98 22.14 -28.10 -26.29
C ALA A 98 23.54 -28.68 -26.52
N THR A 99 24.28 -28.13 -27.50
CA THR A 99 25.62 -28.57 -27.93
C THR A 99 26.74 -27.64 -27.47
N TRP A 100 26.48 -26.71 -26.56
CA TRP A 100 27.50 -25.76 -26.13
C TRP A 100 28.70 -26.47 -25.45
N PRO A 101 29.93 -25.99 -25.71
CA PRO A 101 31.10 -26.49 -25.01
C PRO A 101 31.00 -26.18 -23.51
N SER A 102 31.60 -27.05 -22.69
CA SER A 102 31.45 -27.04 -21.22
C SER A 102 31.69 -25.68 -20.55
N PRO A 103 32.70 -24.86 -20.93
CA PRO A 103 32.90 -23.55 -20.32
C PRO A 103 31.74 -22.58 -20.56
N VAL A 104 31.20 -22.57 -21.78
CA VAL A 104 30.06 -21.70 -22.15
C VAL A 104 28.80 -22.14 -21.40
N ASN A 105 28.55 -23.44 -21.32
CA ASN A 105 27.43 -23.98 -20.55
C ASN A 105 27.57 -23.69 -19.04
N PHE A 106 28.79 -23.79 -18.50
CA PHE A 106 29.07 -23.50 -17.09
C PHE A 106 28.71 -22.06 -16.72
N VAL A 107 28.88 -21.10 -17.63
CA VAL A 107 28.54 -19.68 -17.38
C VAL A 107 27.07 -19.37 -17.73
N LEU A 108 26.59 -19.80 -18.90
CA LEU A 108 25.31 -19.36 -19.46
C LEU A 108 24.13 -20.32 -19.24
N GLY A 109 24.36 -21.59 -18.89
CA GLY A 109 23.29 -22.57 -18.72
C GLY A 109 22.66 -22.60 -17.33
N GLY A 110 21.42 -23.05 -17.18
CA GLY A 110 20.84 -23.39 -15.87
C GLY A 110 20.48 -22.20 -14.96
N TRP A 111 20.26 -21.02 -15.54
CA TRP A 111 19.75 -19.86 -14.81
C TRP A 111 18.25 -19.99 -14.55
N GLN A 112 17.83 -19.59 -13.35
CA GLN A 112 16.43 -19.46 -12.95
C GLN A 112 16.14 -18.00 -12.63
N LEU A 113 15.09 -17.47 -13.25
CA LEU A 113 14.53 -16.15 -12.97
C LEU A 113 13.31 -16.28 -12.08
N GLY A 114 13.16 -15.36 -11.15
CA GLY A 114 11.97 -15.19 -10.35
C GLY A 114 11.48 -13.75 -10.43
N GLY A 115 10.17 -13.57 -10.28
CA GLY A 115 9.56 -12.25 -10.20
C GLY A 115 8.34 -12.25 -9.30
N ILE A 116 8.17 -11.17 -8.54
CA ILE A 116 7.00 -10.89 -7.72
C ILE A 116 6.50 -9.49 -8.07
N LEU A 117 5.20 -9.38 -8.32
CA LEU A 117 4.48 -8.13 -8.50
C LEU A 117 3.50 -7.97 -7.35
N THR A 118 3.54 -6.82 -6.69
CA THR A 118 2.48 -6.39 -5.78
C THR A 118 1.92 -5.06 -6.25
N ARG A 119 0.60 -5.00 -6.42
CA ARG A 119 -0.13 -3.76 -6.67
C ARG A 119 -1.33 -3.67 -5.75
N GLN A 120 -1.47 -2.58 -5.01
CA GLN A 120 -2.57 -2.40 -4.06
C GLN A 120 -3.02 -0.94 -4.04
N SER A 121 -4.33 -0.69 -4.13
CA SER A 121 -4.89 0.66 -3.98
C SER A 121 -4.51 1.29 -2.63
N GLY A 122 -4.41 2.61 -2.56
CA GLY A 122 -4.18 3.31 -1.31
C GLY A 122 -5.39 3.29 -0.34
N ALA A 123 -5.12 3.71 0.90
CA ALA A 123 -6.13 3.86 1.95
C ALA A 123 -7.13 4.96 1.64
N ALA A 124 -8.38 4.83 2.09
CA ALA A 124 -9.27 5.97 2.21
C ALA A 124 -8.66 6.99 3.18
N LEU A 125 -8.56 8.26 2.74
CA LEU A 125 -8.01 9.31 3.58
C LEU A 125 -9.07 9.84 4.53
N GLY A 126 -8.67 9.98 5.80
CA GLY A 126 -9.45 10.68 6.80
C GLY A 126 -9.01 12.13 6.90
N PHE A 127 -9.99 13.01 7.04
CA PHE A 127 -9.77 14.39 7.39
C PHE A 127 -10.15 14.52 8.86
N GLY A 128 -9.39 15.30 9.63
CA GLY A 128 -9.71 15.55 11.04
C GLY A 128 -11.01 16.35 11.19
N ASN A 129 -11.14 17.08 12.29
CA ASN A 129 -12.23 18.05 12.45
C ASN A 129 -12.04 19.23 11.48
N ALA A 130 -12.40 19.04 10.22
CA ALA A 130 -12.27 20.02 9.15
C ALA A 130 -13.56 20.84 9.02
N LEU A 131 -13.44 22.17 9.07
CA LEU A 131 -14.52 23.07 8.69
C LEU A 131 -14.58 23.15 7.16
N PHE A 132 -15.68 22.67 6.59
CA PHE A 132 -15.86 22.54 5.15
C PHE A 132 -17.23 23.06 4.72
N ILE A 133 -17.24 24.00 3.77
CA ILE A 133 -18.44 24.69 3.28
C ILE A 133 -18.71 24.46 1.79
N GLY A 134 -17.89 23.65 1.13
CA GLY A 134 -18.05 23.32 -0.29
C GLY A 134 -18.76 21.99 -0.51
N ASN A 135 -18.52 21.39 -1.68
CA ASN A 135 -19.09 20.10 -2.05
C ASN A 135 -18.01 19.01 -1.99
N ILE A 136 -18.28 17.94 -1.24
CA ILE A 136 -17.33 16.82 -1.05
C ILE A 136 -16.91 16.20 -2.40
N LYS A 137 -17.79 16.25 -3.41
CA LYS A 137 -17.50 15.74 -4.75
C LYS A 137 -16.43 16.53 -5.50
N ASP A 138 -16.11 17.75 -5.06
CA ASP A 138 -15.09 18.61 -5.68
C ASP A 138 -13.70 18.43 -5.07
N ILE A 139 -13.59 17.64 -3.98
CA ILE A 139 -12.32 17.34 -3.31
C ILE A 139 -11.45 16.38 -4.16
N PRO A 140 -11.98 15.25 -4.69
CA PRO A 140 -11.20 14.36 -5.54
C PRO A 140 -10.71 15.06 -6.81
N LEU A 141 -9.40 15.04 -7.04
CA LEU A 141 -8.84 15.41 -8.34
C LEU A 141 -8.79 14.19 -9.28
N PRO A 142 -8.95 14.38 -10.60
CA PRO A 142 -8.57 13.37 -11.60
C PRO A 142 -7.11 12.95 -11.45
N VAL A 143 -6.78 11.68 -11.73
CA VAL A 143 -5.43 11.13 -11.49
C VAL A 143 -4.35 11.88 -12.28
N ASP A 144 -4.66 12.35 -13.49
CA ASP A 144 -3.76 13.14 -14.34
C ASP A 144 -3.50 14.57 -13.83
N LYS A 145 -4.27 15.03 -12.85
CA LYS A 145 -4.12 16.33 -12.20
C LYS A 145 -3.52 16.25 -10.80
N ARG A 146 -3.15 15.05 -10.35
CA ARG A 146 -2.52 14.83 -9.05
C ARG A 146 -1.01 14.83 -9.18
N ASP A 147 -0.36 15.53 -8.27
CA ASP A 147 1.08 15.46 -8.05
C ASP A 147 1.38 15.51 -6.54
N VAL A 148 2.67 15.49 -6.19
CA VAL A 148 3.12 15.52 -4.79
C VAL A 148 2.77 16.82 -4.05
N ASP A 149 2.57 17.93 -4.77
CA ASP A 149 2.20 19.24 -4.21
C ASP A 149 0.68 19.46 -4.17
N ARG A 150 -0.09 18.69 -4.93
CA ARG A 150 -1.55 18.78 -4.99
C ARG A 150 -2.17 17.40 -5.24
N TRP A 151 -2.35 16.63 -4.17
CA TRP A 151 -2.96 15.30 -4.25
C TRP A 151 -4.48 15.31 -4.39
N PHE A 152 -5.12 16.33 -3.84
CA PHE A 152 -6.56 16.57 -3.92
C PHE A 152 -6.84 18.07 -3.98
N ASN A 153 -8.08 18.46 -4.27
CA ASN A 153 -8.44 19.85 -4.42
C ASN A 153 -8.55 20.54 -3.06
N ILE A 154 -7.50 21.26 -2.68
CA ILE A 154 -7.44 22.03 -1.43
C ILE A 154 -8.38 23.25 -1.43
N ASP A 155 -8.83 23.68 -2.61
CA ASP A 155 -9.71 24.85 -2.79
C ASP A 155 -11.19 24.45 -2.86
N ALA A 156 -11.52 23.18 -2.59
CA ALA A 156 -12.88 22.64 -2.65
C ALA A 156 -13.84 23.19 -1.59
N GLY A 157 -13.44 24.20 -0.80
CA GLY A 157 -14.24 24.80 0.27
C GLY A 157 -13.79 24.46 1.69
N PHE A 158 -12.54 24.04 1.88
CA PHE A 158 -11.95 23.89 3.22
C PHE A 158 -11.64 25.27 3.84
N ASN A 159 -11.99 25.46 5.11
CA ASN A 159 -11.48 26.58 5.89
C ASN A 159 -10.05 26.27 6.33
N ARG A 160 -9.10 26.96 5.71
CA ARG A 160 -7.66 26.81 5.95
C ARG A 160 -7.08 27.87 6.89
N ASN A 161 -7.90 28.84 7.30
CA ASN A 161 -7.46 29.90 8.21
C ASN A 161 -7.44 29.35 9.65
N SER A 162 -6.25 29.29 10.25
CA SER A 162 -6.07 28.82 11.61
C SER A 162 -6.81 29.67 12.65
N ALA A 163 -6.93 30.98 12.41
CA ALA A 163 -7.64 31.90 13.30
C ALA A 163 -9.17 31.69 13.30
N GLN A 164 -9.71 31.00 12.28
CA GLN A 164 -11.13 30.67 12.18
C GLN A 164 -11.45 29.25 12.66
N GLN A 165 -10.45 28.48 13.10
CA GLN A 165 -10.71 27.15 13.64
C GLN A 165 -11.38 27.26 15.00
N LEU A 166 -12.49 26.55 15.14
CA LEU A 166 -13.22 26.45 16.39
C LEU A 166 -12.56 25.40 17.27
N SER A 167 -12.39 25.71 18.56
CA SER A 167 -11.87 24.75 19.54
C SER A 167 -12.82 23.56 19.72
N ASN A 168 -14.13 23.76 19.55
CA ASN A 168 -15.17 22.73 19.57
C ASN A 168 -16.29 23.15 18.62
N ASN A 169 -16.74 22.24 17.75
CA ASN A 169 -17.89 22.43 16.87
C ASN A 169 -18.55 21.09 16.61
N ILE A 170 -19.82 21.13 16.20
CA ILE A 170 -20.45 19.96 15.60
C ILE A 170 -19.77 19.71 14.26
N ARG A 171 -19.30 18.48 14.08
CA ARG A 171 -18.68 17.99 12.87
C ARG A 171 -19.79 17.48 11.94
N ALA A 172 -19.82 18.05 10.74
CA ALA A 172 -20.65 17.57 9.62
C ALA A 172 -19.82 16.87 8.54
N PHE A 173 -18.50 17.10 8.51
CA PHE A 173 -17.61 16.51 7.51
C PHE A 173 -17.37 15.02 7.82
N PRO A 174 -17.49 14.09 6.85
CA PRO A 174 -17.35 12.65 7.09
C PRO A 174 -15.97 12.30 7.68
N LEU A 175 -15.89 11.20 8.45
CA LEU A 175 -14.62 10.67 8.96
C LEU A 175 -13.67 10.31 7.80
N ARG A 176 -14.17 9.53 6.85
CA ARG A 176 -13.49 9.08 5.62
C ARG A 176 -14.51 8.91 4.51
N PHE A 177 -14.06 8.99 3.27
CA PHE A 177 -14.89 8.70 2.09
C PHE A 177 -14.03 8.11 0.96
N SER A 178 -14.67 7.42 0.02
CA SER A 178 -13.98 6.68 -1.04
C SER A 178 -13.32 7.55 -2.12
N GLY A 179 -13.73 8.82 -2.21
CA GLY A 179 -13.31 9.74 -3.28
C GLY A 179 -11.85 10.18 -3.20
N VAL A 180 -11.26 10.18 -2.01
CA VAL A 180 -9.87 10.58 -1.80
C VAL A 180 -9.12 9.47 -1.08
N ARG A 181 -8.05 8.99 -1.72
CA ARG A 181 -7.23 7.88 -1.22
C ARG A 181 -5.75 8.25 -1.28
N GLY A 182 -4.96 7.61 -0.42
CA GLY A 182 -3.49 7.65 -0.52
C GLY A 182 -2.99 7.05 -1.83
N ASP A 183 -1.68 7.16 -2.05
CA ASP A 183 -1.02 6.55 -3.20
C ASP A 183 -1.17 5.02 -3.20
N ASP A 184 -1.19 4.44 -4.39
CA ASP A 184 -1.22 2.99 -4.54
C ASP A 184 0.17 2.40 -4.32
N GLN A 185 0.23 1.26 -3.63
CA GLN A 185 1.47 0.54 -3.44
C GLN A 185 1.76 -0.28 -4.70
N ARG A 186 2.96 -0.12 -5.26
CA ARG A 186 3.47 -0.80 -6.44
C ARG A 186 4.90 -1.27 -6.16
N SER A 187 5.12 -2.59 -6.24
CA SER A 187 6.46 -3.17 -6.12
C SER A 187 6.68 -4.26 -7.15
N TRP A 188 7.91 -4.31 -7.65
CA TRP A 188 8.41 -5.30 -8.59
C TRP A 188 9.69 -5.85 -8.02
N ASP A 189 9.68 -7.10 -7.60
CA ASP A 189 10.86 -7.75 -7.05
C ASP A 189 11.31 -8.82 -8.04
N PHE A 190 12.60 -8.86 -8.34
CA PHE A 190 13.17 -9.84 -9.26
C PHE A 190 14.28 -10.63 -8.58
N SER A 191 14.42 -11.87 -9.00
CA SER A 191 15.52 -12.72 -8.57
C SER A 191 16.13 -13.46 -9.74
N ILE A 192 17.43 -13.69 -9.65
CA ILE A 192 18.16 -14.55 -10.56
C ILE A 192 19.03 -15.48 -9.74
N SER A 193 19.02 -16.76 -10.08
CA SER A 193 19.77 -17.77 -9.34
C SER A 193 20.30 -18.86 -10.26
N LYS A 194 21.38 -19.51 -9.83
CA LYS A 194 21.99 -20.62 -10.54
C LYS A 194 22.76 -21.53 -9.60
N ASP A 195 22.66 -22.83 -9.85
CA ASP A 195 23.45 -23.86 -9.19
C ASP A 195 24.64 -24.26 -10.07
N PHE A 196 25.86 -24.03 -9.58
CA PHE A 196 27.11 -24.43 -10.19
C PHE A 196 27.58 -25.75 -9.60
N PRO A 197 27.77 -26.81 -10.42
CA PRO A 197 28.45 -28.01 -9.96
C PRO A 197 29.95 -27.73 -9.82
N VAL A 198 30.50 -27.83 -8.61
CA VAL A 198 31.92 -27.57 -8.33
C VAL A 198 32.74 -28.85 -8.38
N ARG A 199 32.21 -29.95 -7.83
CA ARG A 199 32.88 -31.27 -7.86
C ARG A 199 31.84 -32.39 -7.95
N ALA A 200 31.74 -33.00 -9.14
CA ALA A 200 30.97 -34.22 -9.46
C ALA A 200 29.83 -34.55 -8.47
N GLU A 201 28.75 -33.76 -8.53
CA GLU A 201 27.50 -33.84 -7.73
C GLU A 201 27.62 -33.70 -6.20
N ARG A 202 28.79 -33.94 -5.61
CA ARG A 202 29.06 -33.81 -4.16
C ARG A 202 29.10 -32.37 -3.66
N ILE A 203 29.61 -31.44 -4.47
CA ILE A 203 29.72 -30.04 -4.07
C ILE A 203 28.97 -29.17 -5.07
N LYS A 204 27.98 -28.41 -4.57
CA LYS A 204 27.19 -27.45 -5.33
C LYS A 204 27.35 -26.06 -4.75
N MET A 205 27.53 -25.07 -5.62
CA MET A 205 27.57 -23.67 -5.25
C MET A 205 26.36 -22.97 -5.85
N ARG A 206 25.49 -22.40 -5.02
CA ARG A 206 24.34 -21.61 -5.43
C ARG A 206 24.69 -20.13 -5.40
N PHE A 207 24.58 -19.47 -6.54
CA PHE A 207 24.55 -18.02 -6.63
C PHE A 207 23.09 -17.55 -6.67
N ARG A 208 22.79 -16.47 -5.94
CA ARG A 208 21.50 -15.80 -6.00
C ARG A 208 21.71 -14.29 -5.92
N ALA A 209 21.01 -13.57 -6.78
CA ALA A 209 20.87 -12.12 -6.71
C ALA A 209 19.39 -11.77 -6.67
N ASP A 210 18.97 -11.03 -5.65
CA ASP A 210 17.62 -10.52 -5.49
C ASP A 210 17.64 -8.99 -5.59
N VAL A 211 16.65 -8.43 -6.27
CA VAL A 211 16.43 -7.00 -6.40
C VAL A 211 15.03 -6.68 -5.92
N TYR A 212 14.94 -6.03 -4.77
CA TYR A 212 13.68 -5.50 -4.25
C TYR A 212 13.43 -4.13 -4.89
N ASN A 213 12.17 -3.86 -5.24
CA ASN A 213 11.80 -2.66 -5.97
C ASN A 213 12.67 -2.42 -7.23
N ALA A 214 12.80 -3.45 -8.06
CA ALA A 214 13.69 -3.49 -9.23
C ALA A 214 13.45 -2.35 -10.23
N LEU A 215 12.20 -1.91 -10.38
CA LEU A 215 11.84 -0.76 -11.23
C LEU A 215 12.05 0.60 -10.54
N ASN A 216 12.56 0.62 -9.31
CA ASN A 216 12.76 1.80 -8.49
C ASN A 216 11.51 2.70 -8.42
N GLN A 217 10.35 2.06 -8.26
CA GLN A 217 9.07 2.74 -8.16
C GLN A 217 8.96 3.39 -6.78
N THR A 218 8.73 4.70 -6.76
CA THR A 218 8.45 5.43 -5.52
C THR A 218 7.02 5.15 -5.10
N ASN A 219 6.84 4.66 -3.88
CA ASN A 219 5.53 4.59 -3.23
C ASN A 219 5.43 5.79 -2.30
N PHE A 220 4.44 6.64 -2.51
CA PHE A 220 4.32 7.86 -1.73
C PHE A 220 3.65 7.62 -0.37
N GLY A 221 3.99 8.50 0.58
CA GLY A 221 3.25 8.65 1.83
C GLY A 221 1.83 9.15 1.58
N ASN A 222 1.01 9.14 2.63
CA ASN A 222 -0.27 9.84 2.55
C ASN A 222 -0.03 11.36 2.53
N PRO A 223 -0.83 12.13 1.78
CA PRO A 223 -0.77 13.58 1.83
C PRO A 223 -1.27 14.10 3.19
N ASN A 224 -0.88 15.31 3.54
CA ASN A 224 -1.41 15.98 4.72
C ASN A 224 -2.89 16.33 4.54
N THR A 225 -3.74 15.88 5.47
CA THR A 225 -5.20 16.10 5.43
C THR A 225 -5.70 17.13 6.45
N SER A 226 -4.79 17.88 7.10
CA SER A 226 -5.13 18.95 8.04
C SER A 226 -5.23 20.30 7.32
N PRO A 227 -6.43 20.92 7.20
CA PRO A 227 -6.64 22.12 6.39
C PRO A 227 -5.78 23.33 6.77
N THR A 228 -5.40 23.45 8.04
CA THR A 228 -4.61 24.58 8.55
C THR A 228 -3.11 24.36 8.48
N ASN A 229 -2.66 23.16 8.11
CA ASN A 229 -1.25 22.88 7.92
C ASN A 229 -0.78 23.49 6.58
N SER A 230 0.42 24.07 6.56
CA SER A 230 1.01 24.63 5.34
C SER A 230 1.24 23.58 4.24
N ALA A 231 1.41 22.31 4.62
CA ALA A 231 1.54 21.17 3.72
C ALA A 231 0.20 20.53 3.33
N PHE A 232 -0.96 21.12 3.65
CA PHE A 232 -2.28 20.56 3.32
C PHE A 232 -2.38 20.19 1.83
N GLY A 233 -2.78 18.95 1.54
CA GLY A 233 -2.85 18.41 0.18
C GLY A 233 -1.52 17.93 -0.41
N ARG A 234 -0.40 18.10 0.31
CA ARG A 234 0.94 17.71 -0.14
C ARG A 234 1.41 16.41 0.49
N ILE A 235 2.20 15.67 -0.27
CA ILE A 235 2.93 14.48 0.16
C ILE A 235 4.33 14.92 0.57
N THR A 236 4.70 14.68 1.83
CA THR A 236 6.01 15.08 2.38
C THR A 236 6.92 13.89 2.69
N GLY A 237 6.55 12.68 2.28
CA GLY A 237 7.30 11.48 2.56
C GLY A 237 6.97 10.35 1.59
N THR A 238 7.78 9.30 1.64
CA THR A 238 7.63 8.08 0.85
C THR A 238 7.47 6.89 1.79
N ASN A 239 6.73 5.89 1.33
CA ASN A 239 6.57 4.61 2.01
C ASN A 239 7.43 3.54 1.30
N GLY A 240 8.03 2.64 2.07
CA GLY A 240 8.85 1.55 1.53
C GLY A 240 10.25 1.97 1.09
N ASP A 241 11.06 0.97 0.75
CA ASP A 241 12.48 1.15 0.45
C ASP A 241 12.72 1.50 -1.03
N ALA A 242 13.81 2.25 -1.25
CA ALA A 242 14.39 2.39 -2.58
C ALA A 242 14.89 1.03 -3.09
N ARG A 243 15.22 0.96 -4.38
CA ARG A 243 15.75 -0.28 -4.98
C ARG A 243 16.93 -0.84 -4.18
N ASN A 244 16.80 -2.09 -3.74
CA ASN A 244 17.80 -2.77 -2.90
C ASN A 244 18.27 -4.07 -3.56
N TRP A 245 19.59 -4.26 -3.61
CA TRP A 245 20.23 -5.44 -4.18
C TRP A 245 20.79 -6.31 -3.07
N GLN A 246 20.47 -7.61 -3.12
CA GLN A 246 21.03 -8.61 -2.23
C GLN A 246 21.71 -9.70 -3.03
N LEU A 247 22.94 -10.03 -2.67
CA LEU A 247 23.75 -11.04 -3.34
C LEU A 247 24.11 -12.11 -2.31
N ALA A 248 23.94 -13.37 -2.69
CA ALA A 248 24.27 -14.50 -1.85
C ALA A 248 25.02 -15.57 -2.64
N LEU A 249 26.04 -16.13 -2.00
CA LEU A 249 26.74 -17.33 -2.46
C LEU A 249 26.65 -18.38 -1.37
N LYS A 250 26.13 -19.55 -1.71
CA LYS A 250 25.97 -20.68 -0.76
C LYS A 250 26.68 -21.91 -1.29
N LEU A 251 27.55 -22.49 -0.48
CA LEU A 251 28.17 -23.79 -0.75
C LEU A 251 27.38 -24.90 -0.06
N GLN A 252 27.14 -26.00 -0.76
CA GLN A 252 26.48 -27.21 -0.27
C GLN A 252 27.41 -28.40 -0.49
N PHE A 253 27.58 -29.21 0.56
CA PHE A 253 28.46 -30.39 0.63
C PHE A 253 27.65 -31.66 0.95
#